data_AF-A0A1Q7AH87-F1
#
_entry.id   AF-A0A1Q7AH87-F1
#
_cell.length_a   1.000
_cell.length_b   1.000
_cell.length_c   1.000
_cell.angle_alpha   90.00
_cell.angle_beta   90.00
_cell.angle_gamma   90.00
#
_symmetry.space_group_name_H-M   'P 1'
#
loop_
_entity.id
_entity.type
_entity.pdbx_description
1 polymer ?
#
loop_
_entity_poly.entity_id
_entity_poly.type
_entity_poly.pdbx_seq_one_letter_code
_entity_poly.pdbx_strand_id
1 'polypeptide(L)'
;MPRLLFEAVRRAEAMGLVEPGAVTRGDADAVRHLASRVRRAGIAASAADHLNNVAAPTSEEVTGVLEMMIAALEASPVPKFEWGGLARVFPADELGALLNVSASSLKRYQSEERATPDAVAARLHFLALVVGDLAGSYNDVGIRRWFHRKRTLLDGRSPASLLKGEWDPDEEGPARVRQLARDLVSLSAT
;
A
#
# COMPACT_ATOMS: atom_id res chain seq x y z
N MET A 1 0.72 -16.54 11.33
CA MET A 1 0.87 -15.24 12.03
C MET A 1 1.92 -14.30 11.41
N PRO A 2 3.21 -14.65 11.24
CA PRO A 2 4.22 -13.67 10.79
C PRO A 2 3.92 -13.06 9.41
N ARG A 3 3.45 -13.88 8.46
CA ARG A 3 3.09 -13.46 7.10
C ARG A 3 2.08 -12.31 7.07
N LEU A 4 0.96 -12.46 7.78
CA LEU A 4 -0.12 -11.46 7.80
C LEU A 4 0.33 -10.15 8.44
N LEU A 5 1.15 -10.22 9.49
CA LEU A 5 1.72 -9.02 10.10
C LEU A 5 2.62 -8.28 9.10
N PHE A 6 3.53 -8.98 8.42
CA PHE A 6 4.39 -8.34 7.42
C PHE A 6 3.61 -7.78 6.23
N GLU A 7 2.56 -8.47 5.79
CA GLU A 7 1.66 -7.99 4.74
C GLU A 7 0.96 -6.68 5.16
N ALA A 8 0.38 -6.65 6.37
CA ALA A 8 -0.28 -5.47 6.91
C ALA A 8 0.70 -4.30 7.12
N VAL A 9 1.91 -4.57 7.66
CA VAL A 9 2.96 -3.55 7.88
C VAL A 9 3.41 -2.95 6.55
N ARG A 10 3.74 -3.77 5.55
CA ARG A 10 4.24 -3.26 4.27
C ARG A 10 3.22 -2.39 3.54
N ARG A 11 1.94 -2.77 3.59
CA ARG A 11 0.86 -1.91 3.07
C ARG A 11 0.78 -0.59 3.85
N ALA A 12 0.78 -0.65 5.17
CA ALA A 12 0.75 0.56 6.00
C ALA A 12 1.98 1.48 5.79
N GLU A 13 3.17 0.92 5.57
CA GLU A 13 4.39 1.66 5.23
C GLU A 13 4.29 2.33 3.86
N ALA A 14 3.81 1.60 2.84
CA ALA A 14 3.62 2.13 1.49
C ALA A 14 2.53 3.21 1.44
N MET A 15 1.51 3.09 2.28
CA MET A 15 0.46 4.10 2.49
C MET A 15 0.92 5.28 3.37
N GLY A 16 2.15 5.26 3.92
CA GLY A 16 2.65 6.35 4.75
C GLY A 16 2.12 6.40 6.19
N LEU A 17 1.40 5.35 6.63
CA LEU A 17 0.82 5.26 7.97
C LEU A 17 1.86 4.92 9.03
N VAL A 18 2.88 4.16 8.63
CA VAL A 18 3.98 3.68 9.47
C VAL A 18 5.31 4.07 8.82
N GLU A 19 6.33 4.36 9.63
CA GLU A 19 7.67 4.60 9.12
C GLU A 19 8.35 3.29 8.71
N PRO A 20 9.16 3.27 7.64
CA PRO A 20 9.86 2.07 7.20
C PRO A 20 10.70 1.47 8.33
N GLY A 21 10.50 0.17 8.60
CA GLY A 21 11.23 -0.54 9.63
C GLY A 21 10.83 -0.15 11.07
N ALA A 22 9.73 0.57 11.28
CA ALA A 22 9.19 0.80 12.62
C ALA A 22 8.71 -0.50 13.28
N VAL A 23 8.36 -1.50 12.47
CA VAL A 23 7.97 -2.84 12.92
C VAL A 23 9.04 -3.84 12.49
N THR A 24 9.98 -4.13 13.37
CA THR A 24 11.12 -5.04 13.10
C THR A 24 10.94 -6.44 13.67
N ARG A 25 10.01 -6.64 14.61
CA ARG A 25 9.80 -7.91 15.31
C ARG A 25 8.38 -8.40 15.15
N GLY A 26 8.21 -9.70 14.92
CA GLY A 26 6.89 -10.33 14.76
C GLY A 26 6.24 -10.67 16.10
N ASP A 27 6.18 -9.72 17.03
CA ASP A 27 5.59 -9.91 18.35
C ASP A 27 4.30 -9.08 18.56
N ALA A 28 3.69 -9.21 19.73
CA ALA A 28 2.42 -8.55 20.04
C ALA A 28 2.51 -7.01 20.05
N ASP A 29 3.68 -6.45 20.36
CA ASP A 29 3.85 -4.99 20.45
C ASP A 29 3.89 -4.37 19.06
N ALA A 30 4.48 -5.05 18.08
CA ALA A 30 4.39 -4.70 16.68
C ALA A 30 2.94 -4.65 16.16
N VAL A 31 2.11 -5.63 16.51
CA VAL A 31 0.69 -5.69 16.13
C VAL A 31 -0.07 -4.51 16.74
N ARG A 32 0.14 -4.22 18.04
CA ARG A 32 -0.50 -3.08 18.72
C ARG A 32 -0.04 -1.73 18.14
N HIS A 33 1.26 -1.60 17.84
CA HIS A 33 1.80 -0.39 17.23
C HIS A 33 1.15 -0.12 15.88
N LEU A 34 1.08 -1.14 15.00
CA LEU A 34 0.39 -1.06 13.73
C LEU A 34 -1.08 -0.67 13.92
N ALA A 35 -1.80 -1.35 14.81
CA ALA A 35 -3.21 -1.08 15.11
C ALA A 35 -3.46 0.37 15.54
N SER A 36 -2.60 0.92 16.40
CA SER A 36 -2.67 2.32 16.83
C SER A 36 -2.50 3.31 15.67
N ARG A 37 -1.56 3.04 14.76
CA ARG A 37 -1.30 3.89 13.58
C ARG A 37 -2.46 3.87 12.58
N VAL A 38 -2.97 2.67 12.27
CA VAL A 38 -4.12 2.47 11.37
C VAL A 38 -5.37 3.13 11.95
N ARG A 39 -5.63 2.96 13.25
CA ARG A 39 -6.73 3.63 13.97
C ARG A 39 -6.62 5.16 13.94
N ARG A 40 -5.42 5.71 14.13
CA ARG A 40 -5.20 7.18 14.06
C ARG A 40 -5.54 7.76 12.68
N ALA A 41 -5.42 6.96 11.62
CA ALA A 41 -5.84 7.34 10.28
C ALA A 41 -7.35 7.11 10.01
N GLY A 42 -8.12 6.67 11.03
CA GLY A 42 -9.55 6.40 10.90
C GLY A 42 -9.87 5.03 10.28
N ILE A 43 -8.88 4.16 10.09
CA ILE A 43 -9.05 2.84 9.49
C ILE A 43 -9.17 1.78 10.61
N ALA A 44 -10.02 0.76 10.41
CA ALA A 44 -10.09 -0.44 11.25
C ALA A 44 -10.21 -0.19 12.77
N ALA A 45 -10.86 0.89 13.20
CA ALA A 45 -10.88 1.29 14.62
C ALA A 45 -11.38 0.18 15.57
N SER A 46 -12.44 -0.54 15.18
CA SER A 46 -12.98 -1.65 15.98
C SER A 46 -12.01 -2.83 16.11
N ALA A 47 -11.29 -3.17 15.04
CA ALA A 47 -10.29 -4.24 15.07
C ALA A 47 -9.07 -3.84 15.93
N ALA A 48 -8.67 -2.57 15.88
CA ALA A 48 -7.60 -2.03 16.72
C ALA A 48 -7.99 -1.99 18.21
N ASP A 49 -9.23 -1.65 18.53
CA ASP A 49 -9.72 -1.62 19.91
C ASP A 49 -9.73 -3.03 20.54
N HIS A 50 -9.99 -4.07 19.74
CA HIS A 50 -9.96 -5.48 20.20
C HIS A 50 -8.58 -5.93 20.71
N LEU A 51 -7.48 -5.37 20.18
CA LEU A 51 -6.11 -5.69 20.60
C LEU A 51 -5.66 -4.99 21.90
N ASN A 52 -6.41 -3.98 22.34
CA ASN A 52 -6.13 -3.19 23.54
C ASN A 52 -6.91 -3.68 24.77
N ASN A 53 -7.51 -4.88 24.70
CA ASN A 53 -8.21 -5.50 25.80
C ASN A 53 -7.28 -5.88 26.98
N VAL A 54 -7.86 -6.00 28.18
CA VAL A 54 -7.13 -6.30 29.44
C VAL A 54 -6.47 -7.68 29.42
N ALA A 55 -7.09 -8.66 28.75
CA ALA A 55 -6.50 -9.97 28.53
C ALA A 55 -5.64 -9.96 27.25
N ALA A 56 -4.51 -10.66 27.28
CA ALA A 56 -3.68 -10.83 26.09
C ALA A 56 -4.46 -11.64 25.02
N PRO A 57 -4.54 -11.16 23.77
CA PRO A 57 -5.27 -11.85 22.72
C PRO A 57 -4.57 -13.16 22.35
N THR A 58 -5.39 -14.18 22.03
CA THR A 58 -4.94 -15.46 21.50
C THR A 58 -4.36 -15.31 20.09
N SER A 59 -3.59 -16.31 19.63
CA SER A 59 -3.02 -16.29 18.28
C SER A 59 -4.08 -16.32 17.16
N GLU A 60 -5.24 -16.92 17.42
CA GLU A 60 -6.37 -16.96 16.49
C GLU A 60 -7.03 -15.58 16.39
N GLU A 61 -7.30 -14.93 17.52
CA GLU A 61 -7.82 -13.55 17.55
C GLU A 61 -6.87 -12.56 16.86
N VAL A 62 -5.55 -12.67 17.11
CA VAL A 62 -4.55 -11.85 16.41
C VAL A 62 -4.59 -12.09 14.90
N THR A 63 -4.77 -13.33 14.47
CA THR A 63 -4.88 -13.67 13.05
C THR A 63 -6.11 -13.01 12.42
N GLY A 64 -7.29 -13.16 13.04
CA GLY A 64 -8.52 -12.53 12.56
C GLY A 64 -8.43 -11.00 12.53
N VAL A 65 -7.80 -10.38 13.54
CA VAL A 65 -7.57 -8.93 13.53
C VAL A 65 -6.66 -8.49 12.39
N LEU A 66 -5.56 -9.22 12.13
CA LEU A 66 -4.66 -8.88 11.03
C LEU A 66 -5.35 -9.01 9.67
N GLU A 67 -6.20 -10.01 9.47
CA GLU A 67 -7.00 -10.16 8.25
C GLU A 67 -7.99 -8.99 8.07
N MET A 68 -8.70 -8.61 9.13
CA MET A 68 -9.57 -7.43 9.11
C MET A 68 -8.80 -6.14 8.82
N MET A 69 -7.61 -5.97 9.39
CA MET A 69 -6.76 -4.80 9.14
C MET A 69 -6.26 -4.77 7.71
N ILE A 70 -5.84 -5.90 7.16
CA ILE A 70 -5.45 -6.05 5.75
C ILE A 70 -6.61 -5.61 4.85
N ALA A 71 -7.80 -6.14 5.06
CA ALA A 71 -8.97 -5.80 4.25
C ALA A 71 -9.33 -4.32 4.37
N ALA A 72 -9.25 -3.75 5.58
CA ALA A 72 -9.53 -2.34 5.80
C ALA A 72 -8.49 -1.43 5.12
N LEU A 73 -7.19 -1.78 5.17
CA LEU A 73 -6.14 -1.06 4.45
C LEU A 73 -6.33 -1.13 2.94
N GLU A 74 -6.83 -2.24 2.40
CA GLU A 74 -7.11 -2.37 0.96
C GLU A 74 -8.34 -1.59 0.49
N ALA A 75 -9.31 -1.34 1.38
CA ALA A 75 -10.56 -0.68 1.05
C ALA A 75 -10.58 0.82 1.39
N SER A 76 -9.54 1.35 2.04
CA SER A 76 -9.55 2.70 2.61
C SER A 76 -8.43 3.58 2.06
N PRO A 77 -8.68 4.29 0.94
CA PRO A 77 -7.80 5.35 0.48
C PRO A 77 -7.57 6.40 1.56
N VAL A 78 -6.31 6.75 1.81
CA VAL A 78 -5.93 7.80 2.77
C VAL A 78 -4.88 8.75 2.16
N PRO A 79 -5.28 9.58 1.17
CA PRO A 79 -4.33 10.31 0.32
C PRO A 79 -3.35 11.20 1.08
N LYS A 80 -3.79 11.79 2.19
CA LYS A 80 -2.97 12.62 3.09
C LYS A 80 -1.68 11.91 3.52
N PHE A 81 -1.72 10.60 3.72
CA PHE A 81 -0.55 9.80 4.10
C PHE A 81 0.13 9.15 2.88
N GLU A 82 -0.66 8.68 1.92
CA GLU A 82 -0.17 7.91 0.77
C GLU A 82 0.76 8.71 -0.13
N TRP A 83 0.52 10.03 -0.26
CA TRP A 83 1.43 10.92 -0.97
C TRP A 83 2.85 10.86 -0.40
N GLY A 84 2.99 10.90 0.93
CA GLY A 84 4.28 10.81 1.61
C GLY A 84 4.88 9.41 1.50
N GLY A 85 4.04 8.37 1.61
CA GLY A 85 4.45 6.98 1.44
C GLY A 85 5.07 6.70 0.08
N LEU A 86 4.38 7.09 -0.99
CA LEU A 86 4.86 6.89 -2.35
C LEU A 86 5.99 7.82 -2.77
N ALA A 87 6.08 9.03 -2.20
CA ALA A 87 7.18 9.95 -2.47
C ALA A 87 8.55 9.42 -1.99
N ARG A 88 8.58 8.47 -1.05
CA ARG A 88 9.81 7.76 -0.67
C ARG A 88 10.29 6.81 -1.76
N VAL A 89 9.36 6.25 -2.54
CA VAL A 89 9.65 5.24 -3.55
C VAL A 89 9.80 5.85 -4.93
N PHE A 90 9.02 6.86 -5.29
CA PHE A 90 8.99 7.44 -6.63
C PHE A 90 9.44 8.91 -6.61
N PRO A 91 10.36 9.29 -7.52
CA PRO A 91 10.56 10.68 -7.89
C PRO A 91 9.25 11.35 -8.32
N ALA A 92 9.12 12.66 -8.09
CA ALA A 92 7.87 13.38 -8.30
C ALA A 92 7.37 13.36 -9.75
N ASP A 93 8.29 13.37 -10.73
CA ASP A 93 7.98 13.26 -12.15
C ASP A 93 7.45 11.87 -12.52
N GLU A 94 8.07 10.82 -11.99
CA GLU A 94 7.62 9.43 -12.19
C GLU A 94 6.25 9.18 -11.53
N LEU A 95 6.05 9.64 -10.29
CA LEU A 95 4.77 9.53 -9.59
C LEU A 95 3.66 10.31 -10.31
N GLY A 96 3.95 11.53 -10.75
CA GLY A 96 3.02 12.33 -11.53
C GLY A 96 2.60 11.65 -12.83
N ALA A 97 3.55 11.04 -13.54
CA ALA A 97 3.27 10.29 -14.77
C ALA A 97 2.36 9.08 -14.54
N LEU A 98 2.60 8.28 -13.48
CA LEU A 98 1.78 7.11 -13.14
C LEU A 98 0.36 7.49 -12.72
N LEU A 99 0.18 8.63 -12.06
CA LEU A 99 -1.12 9.10 -11.58
C LEU A 99 -1.87 9.95 -12.61
N ASN A 100 -1.23 10.27 -13.75
CA ASN A 100 -1.70 11.25 -14.72
C ASN A 100 -2.00 12.63 -14.09
N VAL A 101 -1.05 13.12 -13.29
CA VAL A 101 -1.13 14.38 -12.56
C VAL A 101 0.06 15.26 -12.94
N SER A 102 -0.18 16.55 -13.20
CA SER A 102 0.89 17.51 -13.46
C SER A 102 1.76 17.74 -12.21
N ALA A 103 3.03 18.11 -12.40
CA ALA A 103 3.93 18.41 -11.29
C ALA A 103 3.40 19.52 -10.36
N SER A 104 2.68 20.52 -10.89
CA SER A 104 2.06 21.57 -10.10
C SER A 104 0.90 21.07 -9.24
N SER A 105 0.05 20.19 -9.78
CA SER A 105 -1.07 19.60 -9.03
C SER A 105 -0.55 18.65 -7.95
N LEU A 106 0.44 17.81 -8.28
CA LEU A 106 1.09 16.90 -7.33
C LEU A 106 1.64 17.67 -6.12
N LYS A 107 2.37 18.76 -6.33
CA LYS A 107 2.89 19.59 -5.23
C LYS A 107 1.78 20.10 -4.32
N ARG A 108 0.69 20.61 -4.89
CA ARG A 108 -0.46 21.14 -4.13
C ARG A 108 -1.21 20.07 -3.35
N TYR A 109 -1.28 18.84 -3.87
CA TYR A 109 -1.85 17.72 -3.15
C TYR A 109 -0.95 17.27 -2.00
N GLN A 110 0.37 17.21 -2.23
CA GLN A 110 1.36 16.86 -1.21
C GLN A 110 1.44 17.89 -0.07
N SER A 111 1.29 19.18 -0.36
CA SER A 111 1.31 20.25 0.65
C SER A 111 -0.03 20.49 1.33
N GLU A 112 -1.07 19.72 0.98
CA GLU A 112 -2.45 19.92 1.44
C GLU A 112 -3.07 21.29 1.06
N GLU A 113 -2.41 22.07 0.19
CA GLU A 113 -2.96 23.29 -0.41
C GLU A 113 -4.22 23.02 -1.25
N ARG A 114 -4.40 21.76 -1.68
CA ARG A 114 -5.58 21.30 -2.38
C ARG A 114 -5.95 19.88 -1.93
N ALA A 115 -7.24 19.65 -1.73
CA ALA A 115 -7.76 18.30 -1.56
C ALA A 115 -7.43 17.43 -2.79
N THR A 116 -7.08 16.16 -2.56
CA THR A 116 -6.84 15.19 -3.63
C THR A 116 -8.19 14.76 -4.21
N PRO A 117 -8.44 14.91 -5.54
CA PRO A 117 -9.67 14.44 -6.15
C PRO A 117 -9.82 12.92 -6.04
N ASP A 118 -11.05 12.42 -5.95
CA ASP A 118 -11.33 11.00 -5.71
C ASP A 118 -10.67 10.08 -6.73
N ALA A 119 -10.71 10.42 -8.03
CA ALA A 119 -10.05 9.63 -9.06
C ALA A 119 -8.51 9.57 -8.87
N VAL A 120 -7.89 10.64 -8.37
CA VAL A 120 -6.45 10.67 -8.06
C VAL A 120 -6.19 9.89 -6.78
N ALA A 121 -7.07 10.00 -5.77
CA ALA A 121 -7.00 9.24 -4.53
C ALA A 121 -7.06 7.72 -4.79
N ALA A 122 -7.98 7.27 -5.64
CA ALA A 122 -8.12 5.87 -6.01
C ALA A 122 -6.86 5.33 -6.71
N ARG A 123 -6.28 6.09 -7.65
CA ARG A 123 -5.02 5.73 -8.33
C ARG A 123 -3.83 5.72 -7.36
N LEU A 124 -3.76 6.71 -6.47
CA LEU A 124 -2.72 6.83 -5.45
C LEU A 124 -2.75 5.64 -4.49
N HIS A 125 -3.93 5.31 -3.98
CA HIS A 125 -4.15 4.15 -3.15
C HIS A 125 -3.79 2.85 -3.85
N PHE A 126 -4.22 2.69 -5.10
CA PHE A 126 -3.86 1.54 -5.94
C PHE A 126 -2.34 1.36 -6.02
N LEU A 127 -1.59 2.44 -6.30
CA LEU A 127 -0.13 2.40 -6.36
C LEU A 127 0.49 2.06 -5.00
N ALA A 128 0.00 2.65 -3.91
CA ALA A 128 0.47 2.34 -2.55
C ALA A 128 0.33 0.85 -2.25
N LEU A 129 -0.77 0.23 -2.66
CA LEU A 129 -0.98 -1.19 -2.44
C LEU A 129 -0.09 -2.07 -3.32
N VAL A 130 0.11 -1.72 -4.60
CA VAL A 130 1.09 -2.41 -5.46
C VAL A 130 2.50 -2.33 -4.87
N VAL A 131 2.90 -1.17 -4.37
CA VAL A 131 4.20 -0.98 -3.70
C VAL A 131 4.28 -1.84 -2.44
N GLY A 132 3.24 -1.84 -1.61
CA GLY A 132 3.18 -2.66 -0.40
C GLY A 132 3.29 -4.16 -0.68
N ASP A 133 2.65 -4.64 -1.73
CA ASP A 133 2.78 -6.03 -2.20
C ASP A 133 4.25 -6.28 -2.62
N LEU A 134 4.86 -5.42 -3.45
CA LEU A 134 6.23 -5.62 -3.95
C LEU A 134 7.35 -5.47 -2.90
N ALA A 135 7.13 -4.69 -1.84
CA ALA A 135 8.14 -4.39 -0.81
C ALA A 135 8.68 -5.62 -0.07
N GLY A 136 8.03 -6.78 -0.23
CA GLY A 136 8.55 -8.05 0.30
C GLY A 136 9.68 -8.70 -0.48
N SER A 137 9.75 -8.41 -1.78
CA SER A 137 10.71 -9.05 -2.69
C SER A 137 11.63 -8.03 -3.37
N TYR A 138 11.31 -6.74 -3.28
CA TYR A 138 12.02 -5.66 -3.95
C TYR A 138 12.29 -4.49 -3.00
N ASN A 139 13.46 -3.88 -3.15
CA ASN A 139 13.73 -2.54 -2.63
C ASN A 139 13.15 -1.46 -3.56
N ASP A 140 13.19 -0.19 -3.16
CA ASP A 140 12.59 0.91 -3.91
C ASP A 140 13.09 1.00 -5.37
N VAL A 141 14.39 0.79 -5.60
CA VAL A 141 14.97 0.76 -6.95
C VAL A 141 14.38 -0.40 -7.77
N GLY A 142 14.25 -1.56 -7.15
CA GLY A 142 13.64 -2.75 -7.74
C GLY A 142 12.16 -2.52 -8.09
N ILE A 143 11.41 -1.88 -7.19
CA ILE A 143 10.00 -1.52 -7.39
C ILE A 143 9.87 -0.55 -8.57
N ARG A 144 10.64 0.54 -8.61
CA ARG A 144 10.61 1.47 -9.76
C ARG A 144 10.89 0.75 -11.08
N ARG A 145 11.95 -0.07 -11.12
CA ARG A 145 12.27 -0.88 -12.31
C ARG A 145 11.18 -1.88 -12.66
N TRP A 146 10.48 -2.42 -11.67
CA TRP A 146 9.41 -3.40 -11.87
C TRP A 146 8.28 -2.81 -12.73
N PHE A 147 7.92 -1.54 -12.50
CA PHE A 147 6.88 -0.83 -13.26
C PHE A 147 7.22 -0.63 -14.74
N HIS A 148 8.50 -0.53 -15.09
CA HIS A 148 8.94 -0.30 -16.47
C HIS A 148 9.29 -1.57 -17.23
N ARG A 149 9.43 -2.70 -16.55
CA ARG A 149 9.74 -3.99 -17.18
C ARG A 149 8.52 -4.62 -17.81
N LYS A 150 8.63 -4.98 -19.09
CA LYS A 150 7.64 -5.76 -19.82
C LYS A 150 7.40 -7.12 -19.15
N ARG A 151 6.16 -7.59 -19.13
CA ARG A 151 5.76 -8.86 -18.50
C ARG A 151 4.96 -9.69 -19.48
N THR A 152 5.34 -10.95 -19.64
CA THR A 152 4.58 -11.91 -20.46
C THR A 152 3.15 -12.07 -19.92
N LEU A 153 2.97 -12.07 -18.60
CA LEU A 153 1.65 -12.12 -17.94
C LEU A 153 0.80 -10.86 -18.15
N LEU A 154 1.38 -9.79 -18.72
CA LEU A 154 0.70 -8.55 -19.12
C LEU A 154 0.82 -8.36 -20.65
N ASP A 155 0.81 -9.45 -21.40
CA ASP A 155 0.82 -9.44 -22.88
C ASP A 155 2.03 -8.69 -23.47
N GLY A 156 3.18 -8.79 -22.79
CA GLY A 156 4.42 -8.12 -23.19
C GLY A 156 4.46 -6.62 -22.89
N ARG A 157 3.46 -6.08 -22.18
CA ARG A 157 3.41 -4.68 -21.74
C ARG A 157 4.06 -4.51 -20.37
N SER A 158 4.49 -3.28 -20.06
CA SER A 158 4.95 -2.93 -18.71
C SER A 158 3.77 -2.44 -17.86
N PRO A 159 3.82 -2.61 -16.53
CA PRO A 159 2.81 -2.04 -15.63
C PRO A 159 2.57 -0.55 -15.86
N ALA A 160 3.63 0.27 -15.97
CA ALA A 160 3.50 1.71 -16.22
C ALA A 160 2.78 2.03 -17.54
N SER A 161 2.90 1.18 -18.56
CA SER A 161 2.17 1.37 -19.81
C SER A 161 0.67 1.08 -19.69
N LEU A 162 0.25 0.25 -18.72
CA LEU A 162 -1.15 -0.03 -18.41
C LEU A 162 -1.75 1.02 -17.47
N LEU A 163 -0.91 1.73 -16.70
CA LEU A 163 -1.29 2.80 -15.79
C LEU A 163 -0.99 4.18 -16.41
N LYS A 164 -1.53 4.44 -17.61
CA LYS A 164 -1.28 5.70 -18.34
C LYS A 164 -2.58 6.38 -18.73
N GLY A 165 -2.61 7.71 -18.67
CA GLY A 165 -3.80 8.50 -18.96
C GLY A 165 -4.82 8.43 -17.82
N GLU A 166 -6.10 8.59 -18.13
CA GLU A 166 -7.17 8.58 -17.13
C GLU A 166 -7.65 7.16 -16.80
N TRP A 167 -6.73 6.26 -16.42
CA TRP A 167 -7.05 4.88 -16.06
C TRP A 167 -7.85 4.79 -14.75
N ASP A 168 -8.58 3.69 -14.55
CA ASP A 168 -9.34 3.43 -13.32
C ASP A 168 -8.84 2.13 -12.64
N PRO A 169 -8.57 2.12 -11.32
CA PRO A 169 -8.15 0.90 -10.61
C PRO A 169 -9.00 -0.35 -10.84
N ASP A 170 -10.29 -0.19 -11.15
CA ASP A 170 -11.24 -1.28 -11.35
C ASP A 170 -11.24 -1.81 -12.80
N GLU A 171 -10.49 -1.18 -13.71
CA GLU A 171 -10.29 -1.68 -15.07
C GLU A 171 -9.40 -2.95 -15.09
N GLU A 172 -9.60 -3.78 -16.12
CA GLU A 172 -8.88 -5.05 -16.26
C GLU A 172 -7.35 -4.89 -16.26
N GLY A 173 -6.82 -3.84 -16.91
CA GLY A 173 -5.38 -3.58 -17.00
C GLY A 173 -4.74 -3.36 -15.62
N PRO A 174 -5.16 -2.33 -14.87
CA PRO A 174 -4.75 -2.10 -13.48
C PRO A 174 -5.00 -3.31 -12.57
N ALA A 175 -6.17 -3.96 -12.64
CA ALA A 175 -6.45 -5.16 -11.86
C ALA A 175 -5.42 -6.28 -12.09
N ARG A 176 -5.03 -6.53 -13.35
CA ARG A 176 -3.97 -7.49 -13.71
C ARG A 176 -2.60 -7.07 -13.19
N VAL A 177 -2.28 -5.77 -13.17
CA VAL A 177 -1.03 -5.25 -12.58
C VAL A 177 -0.97 -5.55 -11.09
N ARG A 178 -2.06 -5.26 -10.36
CA ARG A 178 -2.16 -5.55 -8.92
C ARG A 178 -2.05 -7.04 -8.64
N GLN A 179 -2.74 -7.86 -9.41
CA GLN A 179 -2.68 -9.32 -9.25
C GLN A 179 -1.25 -9.84 -9.43
N LEU A 180 -0.54 -9.39 -10.47
CA LEU A 180 0.84 -9.79 -10.70
C LEU A 180 1.77 -9.41 -9.54
N ALA A 181 1.57 -8.25 -8.93
CA ALA A 181 2.35 -7.85 -7.76
C ALA A 181 2.13 -8.80 -6.58
N ARG A 182 0.88 -9.18 -6.29
CA ARG A 182 0.52 -10.15 -5.23
C ARG A 182 1.10 -11.54 -5.49
N ASP A 183 1.01 -12.03 -6.73
CA ASP A 183 1.48 -13.37 -7.09
C ASP A 183 2.99 -13.51 -6.85
N LEU A 184 3.79 -12.47 -7.13
CA LEU A 184 5.25 -12.49 -6.93
C LEU A 184 5.65 -12.62 -5.45
N VAL A 185 4.84 -12.11 -4.53
CA VAL A 185 5.04 -12.31 -3.09
C VAL A 185 4.79 -13.76 -2.71
N SER A 186 3.72 -14.35 -3.24
CA SER A 186 3.35 -15.75 -2.95
C SER A 186 4.39 -16.75 -3.47
N LEU A 187 5.00 -16.48 -4.63
CA LEU A 187 6.01 -17.33 -5.26
C LEU A 187 7.41 -17.19 -4.62
N SER A 188 7.67 -16.09 -3.91
CA SER A 188 8.92 -15.91 -3.17
C SER A 188 8.91 -16.61 -1.80
N ALA A 189 7.74 -17.13 -1.37
CA ALA A 189 7.52 -17.77 -0.07
C ALA A 189 7.49 -19.31 -0.14
N THR A 190 7.71 -19.90 -1.32
CA THR A 190 7.90 -21.34 -1.57
C THR A 190 9.37 -21.66 -1.75
#